data_AF-A0A2V8MW68-F1
#
_entry.id   AF-A0A2V8MW68-F1
#
_cell.length_a   1.000
_cell.length_b   1.000
_cell.length_c   1.000
_cell.angle_alpha   90.00
_cell.angle_beta   90.00
_cell.angle_gamma   90.00
#
_symmetry.space_group_name_H-M   'P 1'
#
loop_
_entity.id
_entity.type
_entity.pdbx_description
1 polymer ?
#
loop_
_entity_poly.entity_id
_entity_poly.type
_entity_poly.pdbx_seq_one_letter_code
_entity_poly.pdbx_strand_id
1 'polypeptide(L)'
;MAEVIRSPITALIWEIWLRNRRWIWSIIGTFLFGWVSNFVLQDTFFSSRAGRNTLSAFNETLTFASLLIVFAIFNYTEYDAQRGWAGFPDRLFTLPVPTLLLVGVPIGLGIFAVELVYVGWVKLVFAHDEVAKPALIALLIGAFMVVYQSTLWILARFGALRMVVLGVVGISFIVVNVLSSFPQDSLSPWLSENILSALTAGAALIAFVAAWIHVARQRSGGTSRRNSVKAIIERITDALPRRTTPFSSPEAAQFWFEWRRSGLLFPLCIAG
;
A
#
# COMPACT_ATOMS: atom_id res chain seq x y z
N MET A 1 19.32 -7.35 22.32
CA MET A 1 19.17 -8.04 21.01
C MET A 1 19.13 -6.99 19.91
N ALA A 2 20.27 -6.33 19.69
CA ALA A 2 20.50 -5.40 18.59
C ALA A 2 21.34 -6.15 17.55
N GLU A 3 20.75 -7.16 16.91
CA GLU A 3 21.33 -7.66 15.67
C GLU A 3 21.17 -6.53 14.65
N VAL A 4 22.31 -6.01 14.24
CA VAL A 4 22.49 -4.98 13.21
C VAL A 4 21.50 -5.26 12.08
N ILE A 5 20.46 -4.43 11.93
CA ILE A 5 19.60 -4.46 10.74
C ILE A 5 20.48 -3.92 9.60
N ARG A 6 21.22 -4.82 8.95
CA ARG A 6 22.23 -4.50 7.92
C ARG A 6 21.63 -3.98 6.61
N SER A 7 20.31 -4.08 6.44
CA SER A 7 19.62 -3.64 5.22
C SER A 7 18.32 -2.88 5.54
N PRO A 8 18.08 -1.72 4.89
CA PRO A 8 16.82 -0.99 4.98
C PRO A 8 15.59 -1.84 4.63
N ILE A 9 15.75 -2.84 3.75
CA ILE A 9 14.68 -3.76 3.35
C ILE A 9 14.26 -4.62 4.55
N THR A 10 15.22 -5.14 5.31
CA THR A 10 14.96 -5.95 6.50
C THR A 10 14.24 -5.13 7.58
N ALA A 11 14.59 -3.85 7.73
CA ALA A 11 13.89 -2.95 8.65
C ALA A 11 12.40 -2.81 8.27
N LEU A 12 12.12 -2.59 6.99
CA LEU A 12 10.76 -2.45 6.48
C LEU A 12 9.93 -3.73 6.65
N ILE A 13 10.51 -4.89 6.31
CA ILE A 13 9.86 -6.19 6.51
C ILE A 13 9.55 -6.41 7.99
N TRP A 14 10.52 -6.13 8.87
CA TRP A 14 10.38 -6.31 10.30
C TRP A 14 9.28 -5.42 10.90
N GLU A 15 9.20 -4.17 10.43
CA GLU A 15 8.17 -3.23 10.84
C GLU A 15 6.77 -3.70 10.41
N ILE A 16 6.62 -4.14 9.16
CA ILE A 16 5.35 -4.70 8.65
C ILE A 16 4.94 -5.92 9.50
N TRP A 17 5.89 -6.81 9.79
CA TRP A 17 5.65 -8.01 10.59
C TRP A 17 5.16 -7.67 12.00
N LEU A 18 5.88 -6.82 12.74
CA LEU A 18 5.53 -6.46 14.11
C LEU A 18 4.16 -5.78 14.19
N ARG A 19 3.89 -4.85 13.28
CA ARG A 19 2.61 -4.10 13.26
C ARG A 19 1.43 -5.02 12.96
N ASN A 20 1.61 -6.02 12.11
CA ASN A 20 0.52 -6.83 11.58
C ASN A 20 0.48 -8.27 12.11
N ARG A 21 1.29 -8.59 13.14
CA ARG A 21 1.41 -9.96 13.67
C ARG A 21 0.07 -10.64 13.94
N ARG A 22 -0.91 -9.93 14.51
CA ARG A 22 -2.25 -10.47 14.78
C ARG A 22 -2.99 -10.85 13.49
N TRP A 23 -2.96 -9.99 12.48
CA TRP A 23 -3.59 -10.22 11.18
C TRP A 23 -2.94 -11.37 10.42
N ILE A 24 -1.61 -11.50 10.52
CA ILE A 24 -0.88 -12.63 9.93
C ILE A 24 -1.31 -13.95 10.59
N TRP A 25 -1.44 -13.98 11.91
CA TRP A 25 -1.99 -15.14 12.61
C TRP A 25 -3.44 -15.44 12.21
N SER A 26 -4.26 -14.41 11.96
CA SER A 26 -5.61 -14.62 11.43
C SER A 26 -5.59 -15.29 10.05
N ILE A 27 -4.71 -14.87 9.13
CA ILE A 27 -4.56 -15.53 7.81
C ILE A 27 -4.18 -17.00 7.98
N ILE A 28 -3.19 -17.30 8.83
CA ILE A 28 -2.76 -18.68 9.12
C ILE A 28 -3.92 -19.49 9.73
N GLY A 29 -4.67 -18.89 10.66
CA GLY A 29 -5.83 -19.51 11.28
C GLY A 29 -6.94 -19.84 10.28
N THR A 30 -7.27 -18.89 9.39
CA THR A 30 -8.25 -19.10 8.31
C THR A 30 -7.81 -20.25 7.39
N PHE A 31 -6.51 -20.31 7.09
CA PHE A 31 -5.93 -21.36 6.25
C PHE A 31 -6.04 -22.74 6.89
N LEU A 32 -5.58 -22.86 8.14
CA LEU A 32 -5.66 -24.11 8.90
C LEU A 32 -7.11 -24.56 9.07
N PHE A 33 -8.02 -23.62 9.32
CA PHE A 33 -9.43 -23.91 9.46
C PHE A 33 -10.05 -24.43 8.16
N GLY A 34 -9.76 -23.82 7.01
CA GLY A 34 -10.20 -24.33 5.70
C GLY A 34 -9.64 -25.72 5.41
N TRP A 35 -8.34 -25.93 5.67
CA TRP A 35 -7.68 -27.22 5.47
C TRP A 35 -8.27 -28.33 6.34
N VAL A 36 -8.46 -28.08 7.64
CA VAL A 36 -9.09 -29.05 8.57
C VAL A 36 -10.55 -29.28 8.20
N SER A 37 -11.28 -28.25 7.81
CA SER A 37 -12.69 -28.39 7.38
C SER A 37 -12.78 -29.30 6.16
N ASN A 38 -11.90 -29.14 5.17
CA ASN A 38 -11.87 -30.04 4.01
C ASN A 38 -11.54 -31.48 4.40
N PHE A 39 -10.60 -31.70 5.31
CA PHE A 39 -10.25 -33.04 5.78
C PHE A 39 -11.41 -33.73 6.53
N VAL A 40 -12.07 -33.00 7.45
CA VAL A 40 -13.15 -33.55 8.28
C VAL A 40 -14.45 -33.75 7.49
N LEU A 41 -14.75 -32.84 6.56
CA LEU A 41 -16.02 -32.83 5.82
C LEU A 41 -15.95 -33.60 4.50
N GLN A 42 -14.78 -34.14 4.15
CA GLN A 42 -14.53 -34.83 2.89
C GLN A 42 -15.55 -35.95 2.62
N ASP A 43 -15.76 -36.85 3.59
CA ASP A 43 -16.64 -38.00 3.38
C ASP A 43 -18.13 -37.63 3.32
N THR A 44 -18.53 -36.56 4.05
CA THR A 44 -19.94 -36.18 4.18
C THR A 44 -20.39 -35.33 2.99
N PHE A 45 -19.58 -34.36 2.57
CA PHE A 45 -19.96 -33.36 1.57
C PHE A 45 -19.64 -33.77 0.13
N PHE A 46 -18.67 -34.67 -0.11
CA PHE A 46 -18.36 -35.14 -1.47
C PHE A 46 -19.39 -36.14 -2.03
N SER A 47 -20.22 -36.73 -1.16
CA SER A 47 -21.30 -37.65 -1.54
C SER A 47 -22.44 -36.95 -2.30
N SER A 48 -22.65 -35.64 -2.07
CA SER A 48 -23.72 -34.85 -2.66
C SER A 48 -23.19 -33.65 -3.43
N ARG A 49 -23.71 -33.40 -4.63
CA ARG A 49 -23.35 -32.23 -5.45
C ARG A 49 -23.64 -30.92 -4.72
N ALA A 50 -24.73 -30.86 -3.94
CA ALA A 50 -25.06 -29.68 -3.14
C ALA A 50 -24.01 -29.43 -2.04
N GLY A 51 -23.54 -30.51 -1.39
CA GLY A 51 -22.49 -30.44 -0.38
C GLY A 51 -21.18 -29.88 -0.93
N ARG A 52 -20.71 -30.40 -2.07
CA ARG A 52 -19.51 -29.88 -2.74
C ARG A 52 -19.61 -28.39 -3.07
N ASN A 53 -20.75 -27.94 -3.58
CA ASN A 53 -20.95 -26.52 -3.89
C ASN A 53 -20.93 -25.64 -2.64
N THR A 54 -21.54 -26.08 -1.53
CA THR A 54 -21.52 -25.34 -0.26
C THR A 54 -20.11 -25.26 0.32
N LEU A 55 -19.36 -26.36 0.30
CA LEU A 55 -17.97 -26.40 0.79
C LEU A 55 -17.05 -25.51 -0.08
N SER A 56 -17.24 -25.54 -1.41
CA SER A 56 -16.50 -24.66 -2.32
C SER A 56 -16.80 -23.18 -2.05
N ALA A 57 -18.08 -22.78 -1.98
CA ALA A 57 -18.46 -21.39 -1.70
C ALA A 57 -17.92 -20.89 -0.34
N PHE A 58 -17.88 -21.78 0.65
CA PHE A 58 -17.27 -21.51 1.95
C PHE A 58 -15.76 -21.27 1.84
N ASN A 59 -15.03 -22.16 1.16
CA ASN A 59 -13.60 -22.02 0.92
C ASN A 59 -13.26 -20.78 0.09
N GLU A 60 -14.07 -20.45 -0.92
CA GLU A 60 -13.97 -19.21 -1.69
C GLU A 60 -14.12 -17.99 -0.78
N THR A 61 -15.12 -17.98 0.10
CA THR A 61 -15.36 -16.88 1.06
C THR A 61 -14.16 -16.70 2.00
N LEU A 62 -13.63 -17.78 2.55
CA LEU A 62 -12.44 -17.74 3.39
C LEU A 62 -11.19 -17.27 2.63
N THR A 63 -11.06 -17.68 1.37
CA THR A 63 -10.00 -17.22 0.47
C THR A 63 -10.10 -15.71 0.28
N PHE A 64 -11.25 -15.17 -0.12
CA PHE A 64 -11.46 -13.74 -0.28
C PHE A 64 -11.21 -12.96 1.02
N ALA A 65 -11.70 -13.46 2.16
CA ALA A 65 -11.44 -12.83 3.45
C ALA A 65 -9.94 -12.76 3.77
N SER A 66 -9.19 -13.84 3.53
CA SER A 66 -7.75 -13.88 3.75
C SER A 66 -7.00 -12.91 2.82
N LEU A 67 -7.40 -12.82 1.55
CA LEU A 67 -6.81 -11.89 0.60
C LEU A 67 -7.08 -10.44 1.01
N LEU A 68 -8.31 -10.10 1.41
CA LEU A 68 -8.65 -8.77 1.92
C LEU A 68 -7.80 -8.38 3.14
N ILE A 69 -7.51 -9.33 4.03
CA ILE A 69 -6.57 -9.08 5.14
C ILE A 69 -5.17 -8.78 4.62
N VAL A 70 -4.68 -9.48 3.59
CA VAL A 70 -3.38 -9.16 2.96
C VAL A 70 -3.40 -7.74 2.39
N PHE A 71 -4.44 -7.34 1.65
CA PHE A 71 -4.58 -5.96 1.17
C PHE A 71 -4.58 -4.94 2.31
N ALA A 72 -5.24 -5.23 3.42
CA ALA A 72 -5.25 -4.38 4.60
C ALA A 72 -3.86 -4.25 5.25
N ILE A 73 -3.12 -5.36 5.40
CA ILE A 73 -1.73 -5.38 5.90
C ILE A 73 -0.82 -4.50 5.03
N PHE A 74 -0.96 -4.63 3.72
CA PHE A 74 -0.14 -3.93 2.73
C PHE A 74 -0.76 -2.62 2.21
N ASN A 75 -1.73 -2.05 2.94
CA ASN A 75 -2.25 -0.70 2.66
C ASN A 75 -1.12 0.34 2.69
N TYR A 76 -0.10 0.12 3.52
CA TYR A 76 1.15 0.92 3.57
C TYR A 76 0.89 2.43 3.50
N THR A 77 -0.10 2.87 4.27
CA THR A 77 -0.44 4.29 4.44
C THR A 77 -0.33 4.71 5.90
N GLU A 78 0.00 5.98 6.09
CA GLU A 78 0.08 6.64 7.39
C GLU A 78 -0.81 7.85 7.42
N TYR A 79 -1.57 7.95 8.51
CA TYR A 79 -2.39 9.11 8.79
C TYR A 79 -1.50 10.24 9.31
N ASP A 80 -1.47 11.36 8.59
CA ASP A 80 -0.84 12.59 9.04
C ASP A 80 -1.92 13.53 9.60
N ALA A 81 -1.87 13.78 10.90
CA ALA A 81 -2.80 14.66 11.60
C ALA A 81 -2.71 16.12 11.12
N GLN A 82 -1.55 16.56 10.62
CA GLN A 82 -1.38 17.92 10.09
C GLN A 82 -2.05 18.10 8.74
N ARG A 83 -2.02 17.05 7.91
CA ARG A 83 -2.61 17.05 6.57
C ARG A 83 -4.08 16.66 6.61
N GLY A 84 -4.49 15.78 7.54
CA GLY A 84 -5.85 15.29 7.70
C GLY A 84 -6.21 14.09 6.80
N TRP A 85 -5.24 13.46 6.15
CA TRP A 85 -5.42 12.34 5.22
C TRP A 85 -4.33 11.28 5.39
N ALA A 86 -4.63 10.05 4.96
CA ALA A 86 -3.70 8.92 5.01
C ALA A 86 -3.05 8.67 3.64
N GLY A 87 -1.73 8.82 3.57
CA GLY A 87 -0.95 8.72 2.33
C GLY A 87 0.35 7.93 2.52
N PHE A 88 1.29 8.11 1.59
CA PHE A 88 2.60 7.47 1.69
C PHE A 88 3.34 7.95 2.95
N PRO A 89 3.97 7.05 3.73
CA PRO A 89 4.69 7.39 4.97
C PRO A 89 5.76 8.48 4.81
N ASP A 90 5.54 9.66 5.40
CA ASP A 90 6.50 10.77 5.33
C ASP A 90 7.84 10.43 6.03
N ARG A 91 7.81 9.59 7.08
CA ARG A 91 9.02 9.14 7.80
C ARG A 91 10.01 8.39 6.91
N LEU A 92 9.56 7.79 5.81
CA LEU A 92 10.43 7.07 4.89
C LEU A 92 11.24 8.00 3.99
N PHE A 93 10.82 9.27 3.85
CA PHE A 93 11.55 10.25 3.04
C PHE A 93 12.86 10.69 3.67
N THR A 94 13.00 10.57 5.00
CA THR A 94 14.24 10.90 5.72
C THR A 94 15.32 9.82 5.58
N LEU A 95 14.95 8.62 5.11
CA LEU A 95 15.91 7.54 4.90
C LEU A 95 16.75 7.82 3.64
N PRO A 96 18.07 7.57 3.66
CA PRO A 96 18.96 7.78 2.51
C PRO A 96 18.87 6.63 1.50
N VAL A 97 17.66 6.16 1.18
CA VAL A 97 17.40 5.08 0.21
C VAL A 97 16.80 5.65 -1.08
N PRO A 98 17.03 5.06 -2.25
CA PRO A 98 16.40 5.52 -3.50
C PRO A 98 14.88 5.36 -3.45
N THR A 99 14.16 6.30 -4.06
CA THR A 99 12.68 6.29 -4.06
C THR A 99 12.10 5.05 -4.75
N LEU A 100 12.85 4.48 -5.71
CA LEU A 100 12.46 3.22 -6.34
C LEU A 100 12.38 2.07 -5.33
N LEU A 101 13.28 1.99 -4.35
CA LEU A 101 13.19 0.98 -3.29
C LEU A 101 12.05 1.28 -2.32
N LEU A 102 11.79 2.55 -2.01
CA LEU A 102 10.67 2.94 -1.13
C LEU A 102 9.30 2.54 -1.67
N VAL A 103 9.15 2.53 -3.00
CA VAL A 103 7.91 2.18 -3.69
C VAL A 103 7.90 0.69 -4.08
N GLY A 104 9.02 0.19 -4.59
CA GLY A 104 9.18 -1.17 -5.08
C GLY A 104 9.16 -2.24 -4.00
N VAL A 105 9.74 -1.97 -2.82
CA VAL A 105 9.73 -2.94 -1.71
C VAL A 105 8.31 -3.23 -1.21
N PRO A 106 7.47 -2.24 -0.82
CA PRO A 106 6.11 -2.54 -0.37
C PRO A 106 5.23 -3.16 -1.45
N ILE A 107 5.38 -2.75 -2.72
CA ILE A 107 4.66 -3.36 -3.84
C ILE A 107 5.10 -4.81 -4.05
N GLY A 108 6.41 -5.06 -4.12
CA GLY A 108 6.95 -6.41 -4.32
C GLY A 108 6.61 -7.37 -3.18
N LEU A 109 6.71 -6.91 -1.93
CA LEU A 109 6.28 -7.70 -0.77
C LEU A 109 4.77 -7.95 -0.78
N GLY A 110 3.97 -6.96 -1.19
CA GLY A 110 2.53 -7.10 -1.32
C GLY A 110 2.14 -8.14 -2.38
N ILE A 111 2.75 -8.07 -3.57
CA ILE A 111 2.56 -9.07 -4.65
C ILE A 111 2.93 -10.46 -4.13
N PHE A 112 4.14 -10.60 -3.59
CA PHE A 112 4.63 -11.89 -3.11
C PHE A 112 3.71 -12.47 -2.03
N ALA A 113 3.27 -11.66 -1.07
CA ALA A 113 2.39 -12.13 0.00
C ALA A 113 1.00 -12.53 -0.51
N VAL A 114 0.40 -11.74 -1.40
CA VAL A 114 -0.95 -12.02 -1.91
C VAL A 114 -0.95 -13.25 -2.82
N GLU A 115 0.07 -13.41 -3.67
CA GLU A 115 0.24 -14.58 -4.51
C GLU A 115 0.57 -15.83 -3.68
N LEU A 116 1.41 -15.72 -2.64
CA LEU A 116 1.72 -16.83 -1.75
C LEU A 116 0.48 -17.35 -1.03
N VAL A 117 -0.36 -16.44 -0.49
CA VAL A 117 -1.62 -16.82 0.16
C VAL A 117 -2.55 -17.48 -0.85
N TYR A 118 -2.72 -16.89 -2.03
CA TYR A 118 -3.55 -17.46 -3.09
C TYR A 118 -3.07 -18.85 -3.54
N VAL A 119 -1.79 -19.01 -3.85
CA VAL A 119 -1.20 -20.31 -4.23
C VAL A 119 -1.34 -21.33 -3.11
N GLY A 120 -1.21 -20.90 -1.85
CA GLY A 120 -1.51 -21.74 -0.69
C GLY A 120 -2.92 -22.30 -0.76
N TRP A 121 -3.93 -21.44 -0.97
CA TRP A 121 -5.33 -21.88 -1.04
C TRP A 121 -5.55 -22.84 -2.20
N VAL A 122 -5.03 -22.52 -3.39
CA VAL A 122 -5.16 -23.37 -4.58
C VAL A 122 -4.51 -24.74 -4.38
N LYS A 123 -3.34 -24.80 -3.74
CA LYS A 123 -2.58 -26.06 -3.62
C LYS A 123 -2.98 -26.93 -2.44
N LEU A 124 -3.42 -26.33 -1.34
CA LEU A 124 -3.66 -27.06 -0.08
C LEU A 124 -5.14 -27.19 0.26
N VAL A 125 -6.00 -26.32 -0.26
CA VAL A 125 -7.44 -26.32 0.07
C VAL A 125 -8.28 -26.75 -1.13
N PHE A 126 -8.11 -26.11 -2.30
CA PHE A 126 -8.89 -26.46 -3.49
C PHE A 126 -8.41 -27.76 -4.14
N ALA A 127 -9.34 -28.50 -4.74
CA ALA A 127 -9.00 -29.70 -5.52
C ALA A 127 -8.38 -29.33 -6.89
N HIS A 128 -7.62 -30.27 -7.49
CA HIS A 128 -6.77 -30.02 -8.67
C HIS A 128 -7.50 -29.50 -9.93
N ASP A 129 -8.84 -29.53 -9.99
CA ASP A 129 -9.64 -29.05 -11.12
C ASP A 129 -10.73 -28.04 -10.74
N GLU A 130 -10.78 -27.59 -9.48
CA GLU A 130 -11.79 -26.61 -9.05
C GLU A 130 -11.49 -25.20 -9.56
N VAL A 131 -10.22 -24.90 -9.82
CA VAL A 131 -9.77 -23.59 -10.29
C VAL A 131 -9.30 -23.69 -11.74
N ALA A 132 -10.13 -23.20 -12.67
CA ALA A 132 -9.89 -23.37 -14.10
C ALA A 132 -8.61 -22.69 -14.61
N LYS A 133 -8.26 -21.50 -14.09
CA LYS A 133 -7.14 -20.68 -14.60
C LYS A 133 -6.32 -20.08 -13.46
N PRO A 134 -5.55 -20.90 -12.72
CA PRO A 134 -4.91 -20.45 -11.50
C PRO A 134 -3.85 -19.37 -11.74
N ALA A 135 -3.12 -19.45 -12.85
CA ALA A 135 -2.08 -18.49 -13.21
C ALA A 135 -2.64 -17.10 -13.57
N LEU A 136 -3.75 -17.04 -14.31
CA LEU A 136 -4.41 -15.78 -14.65
C LEU A 136 -4.93 -15.08 -13.40
N ILE A 137 -5.58 -15.82 -12.50
CA ILE A 137 -6.09 -15.27 -11.24
C ILE A 137 -4.93 -14.76 -10.37
N ALA A 138 -3.80 -15.47 -10.30
CA ALA A 138 -2.60 -14.98 -9.61
C ALA A 138 -2.12 -13.64 -10.21
N LEU A 139 -2.01 -13.55 -11.54
CA LEU A 139 -1.65 -12.32 -12.23
C LEU A 139 -2.63 -11.17 -11.94
N LEU A 140 -3.94 -11.44 -11.99
CA LEU A 140 -4.98 -10.45 -11.70
C LEU A 140 -4.86 -9.93 -10.26
N ILE A 141 -4.68 -10.81 -9.29
CA ILE A 141 -4.58 -10.43 -7.87
C ILE A 141 -3.27 -9.66 -7.61
N GLY A 142 -2.14 -10.11 -8.18
CA GLY A 142 -0.86 -9.41 -8.09
C GLY A 142 -0.90 -8.02 -8.73
N ALA A 143 -1.44 -7.92 -9.94
CA ALA A 143 -1.65 -6.64 -10.62
C ALA A 143 -2.62 -5.72 -9.85
N PHE A 144 -3.68 -6.28 -9.26
CA PHE A 144 -4.60 -5.51 -8.42
C PHE A 144 -3.90 -4.96 -7.17
N MET A 145 -2.98 -5.71 -6.53
CA MET A 145 -2.15 -5.21 -5.43
C MET A 145 -1.30 -4.00 -5.84
N VAL A 146 -0.70 -4.02 -7.03
CA VAL A 146 0.06 -2.88 -7.57
C VAL A 146 -0.85 -1.66 -7.73
N VAL A 147 -2.00 -1.82 -8.40
CA VAL A 147 -2.93 -0.71 -8.66
C VAL A 147 -3.56 -0.19 -7.37
N TYR A 148 -3.87 -1.09 -6.43
CA TYR A 148 -4.36 -0.78 -5.10
C TYR A 148 -3.39 0.17 -4.41
N GLN A 149 -2.16 -0.27 -4.10
CA GLN A 149 -1.17 0.56 -3.40
C GLN A 149 -0.87 1.87 -4.13
N SER A 150 -0.73 1.82 -5.46
CA SER A 150 -0.50 3.01 -6.28
C SER A 150 -1.62 4.05 -6.13
N THR A 151 -2.87 3.60 -6.14
CA THR A 151 -4.05 4.46 -5.97
C THR A 151 -4.12 5.04 -4.55
N LEU A 152 -3.78 4.25 -3.52
CA LEU A 152 -3.74 4.74 -2.14
C LEU A 152 -2.76 5.90 -1.97
N TRP A 153 -1.62 5.86 -2.68
CA TRP A 153 -0.58 6.88 -2.57
C TRP A 153 -0.85 8.10 -3.45
N ILE A 154 -1.24 7.90 -4.71
CA ILE A 154 -1.48 9.01 -5.65
C ILE A 154 -2.72 9.81 -5.25
N LEU A 155 -3.77 9.13 -4.80
CA LEU A 155 -5.08 9.72 -4.52
C LEU A 155 -5.33 9.96 -3.03
N ALA A 156 -4.27 9.98 -2.22
CA ALA A 156 -4.38 10.13 -0.77
C ALA A 156 -5.17 11.39 -0.37
N ARG A 157 -5.11 12.49 -1.15
CA ARG A 157 -5.83 13.75 -0.87
C ARG A 157 -7.33 13.66 -1.08
N PHE A 158 -7.77 12.77 -1.97
CA PHE A 158 -9.15 12.69 -2.43
C PHE A 158 -9.80 11.40 -1.94
N GLY A 159 -10.11 11.34 -0.64
CA GLY A 159 -10.62 10.13 0.02
C GLY A 159 -11.81 9.47 -0.66
N ALA A 160 -12.84 10.24 -1.06
CA ALA A 160 -14.01 9.69 -1.76
C ALA A 160 -13.65 9.16 -3.16
N LEU A 161 -12.88 9.94 -3.94
CA LEU A 161 -12.42 9.53 -5.26
C LEU A 161 -11.54 8.27 -5.19
N ARG A 162 -10.69 8.15 -4.16
CA ARG A 162 -9.88 6.96 -3.90
C ARG A 162 -10.74 5.71 -3.80
N MET A 163 -11.83 5.77 -3.02
CA MET A 163 -12.73 4.62 -2.86
C MET A 163 -13.48 4.29 -4.15
N VAL A 164 -13.92 5.31 -4.90
CA VAL A 164 -14.58 5.11 -6.20
C VAL A 164 -13.62 4.47 -7.21
N VAL A 165 -12.40 4.97 -7.34
CA VAL A 165 -11.40 4.43 -8.26
C VAL A 165 -11.05 2.99 -7.90
N LEU A 166 -10.83 2.68 -6.62
CA LEU A 166 -10.56 1.30 -6.19
C LEU A 166 -11.74 0.37 -6.48
N GLY A 167 -12.98 0.83 -6.27
CA GLY A 167 -14.19 0.07 -6.57
C GLY A 167 -14.32 -0.21 -8.07
N VAL A 168 -14.17 0.81 -8.92
CA VAL A 168 -14.24 0.68 -10.38
C VAL A 168 -13.14 -0.26 -10.89
N VAL A 169 -11.90 -0.08 -10.43
CA VAL A 169 -10.78 -0.97 -10.80
C VAL A 169 -11.07 -2.39 -10.34
N GLY A 170 -11.52 -2.59 -9.10
CA GLY A 170 -11.87 -3.92 -8.59
C GLY A 170 -12.93 -4.61 -9.45
N ILE A 171 -13.99 -3.88 -9.82
CA ILE A 171 -15.03 -4.38 -10.74
C ILE A 171 -14.44 -4.72 -12.11
N SER A 172 -13.56 -3.88 -12.67
CA SER A 172 -12.90 -4.17 -13.95
C SER A 172 -12.11 -5.48 -13.92
N PHE A 173 -11.40 -5.77 -12.82
CA PHE A 173 -10.65 -7.02 -12.67
C PHE A 173 -11.58 -8.24 -12.58
N ILE A 174 -12.71 -8.12 -11.89
CA ILE A 174 -13.76 -9.15 -11.86
C ILE A 174 -14.30 -9.40 -13.27
N VAL A 175 -14.59 -8.33 -14.02
CA VAL A 175 -15.07 -8.42 -15.41
C VAL A 175 -14.05 -9.12 -16.29
N VAL A 176 -12.75 -8.80 -16.17
CA VAL A 176 -11.67 -9.49 -16.92
C VAL A 176 -11.66 -10.98 -16.60
N ASN A 177 -11.77 -11.36 -15.32
CA ASN A 177 -11.82 -12.76 -14.91
C ASN A 177 -13.04 -13.49 -15.51
N VAL A 178 -14.22 -12.88 -15.43
CA VAL A 178 -15.46 -13.43 -15.98
C VAL A 178 -15.37 -13.58 -17.49
N LEU A 179 -14.89 -12.56 -18.20
CA LEU A 179 -14.69 -12.60 -19.65
C LEU A 179 -13.72 -13.71 -20.05
N SER A 180 -12.64 -13.89 -19.29
CA SER A 180 -11.67 -14.97 -19.56
C SER A 180 -12.23 -16.37 -19.34
N SER A 181 -13.36 -16.52 -18.65
CA SER A 181 -14.00 -17.82 -18.37
C SER A 181 -14.85 -18.33 -19.54
N PHE A 182 -15.19 -17.48 -20.51
CA PHE A 182 -15.95 -17.90 -21.69
C PHE A 182 -15.07 -18.67 -22.70
N PRO A 183 -15.66 -19.58 -23.50
CA PRO A 183 -14.96 -20.25 -24.59
C PRO A 183 -14.39 -19.22 -25.58
N GLN A 184 -13.09 -19.33 -25.90
CA GLN A 184 -12.41 -18.35 -26.74
C GLN A 184 -12.99 -18.27 -28.16
N ASP A 185 -13.59 -19.36 -28.66
CA ASP A 185 -14.23 -19.42 -29.97
C ASP A 185 -15.46 -18.50 -30.09
N SER A 186 -16.03 -18.10 -28.95
CA SER A 186 -17.22 -17.24 -28.87
C SER A 186 -16.87 -15.75 -28.66
N LEU A 187 -15.60 -15.43 -28.39
CA LEU A 187 -15.15 -14.09 -28.08
C LEU A 187 -14.36 -13.47 -29.23
N SER A 188 -14.39 -12.14 -29.31
CA SER A 188 -13.53 -11.39 -30.22
C SER A 188 -12.05 -11.69 -29.93
N PRO A 189 -11.15 -11.77 -30.94
CA PRO A 189 -9.72 -11.99 -30.74
C PRO A 189 -9.07 -11.00 -29.75
N TRP A 190 -9.60 -9.78 -29.69
CA TRP A 190 -9.19 -8.72 -28.76
C TRP A 190 -9.48 -9.02 -27.28
N LEU A 191 -10.40 -9.95 -27.00
CA LEU A 191 -10.77 -10.42 -25.67
C LEU A 191 -10.08 -11.75 -25.33
N SER A 192 -9.06 -12.14 -26.09
CA SER A 192 -8.25 -13.32 -25.78
C SER A 192 -7.54 -13.15 -24.44
N GLU A 193 -7.35 -14.27 -23.74
CA GLU A 193 -6.70 -14.33 -22.43
C GLU A 193 -5.30 -13.69 -22.45
N ASN A 194 -4.54 -13.91 -23.52
CA ASN A 194 -3.20 -13.35 -23.68
C ASN A 194 -3.22 -11.82 -23.74
N ILE A 195 -4.17 -11.24 -24.49
CA ILE A 195 -4.31 -9.79 -24.62
C ILE A 195 -4.80 -9.19 -23.29
N LEU A 196 -5.80 -9.80 -22.65
CA LEU A 196 -6.29 -9.36 -21.34
C LEU A 196 -5.20 -9.41 -20.26
N SER A 197 -4.38 -10.46 -20.27
CA SER A 197 -3.22 -10.60 -19.38
C SER A 197 -2.18 -9.52 -19.64
N ALA A 198 -1.84 -9.29 -20.92
CA ALA A 198 -0.88 -8.26 -21.31
C ALA A 198 -1.36 -6.85 -20.97
N LEU A 199 -2.64 -6.55 -21.20
CA LEU A 199 -3.26 -5.27 -20.83
C LEU A 199 -3.25 -5.07 -19.31
N THR A 200 -3.55 -6.12 -18.54
CA THR A 200 -3.52 -6.06 -17.07
C THR A 200 -2.11 -5.82 -16.55
N ALA A 201 -1.12 -6.57 -17.05
CA ALA A 201 0.28 -6.39 -16.69
C ALA A 201 0.79 -4.98 -17.08
N GLY A 202 0.40 -4.50 -18.27
CA GLY A 202 0.70 -3.15 -18.73
C GLY A 202 0.09 -2.08 -17.83
N ALA A 203 -1.18 -2.24 -17.43
CA ALA A 203 -1.86 -1.33 -16.51
C ALA A 203 -1.18 -1.30 -15.12
N ALA A 204 -0.78 -2.47 -14.60
CA ALA A 204 -0.02 -2.56 -13.35
C ALA A 204 1.34 -1.85 -13.45
N LEU A 205 2.07 -2.03 -14.56
CA LEU A 205 3.34 -1.35 -14.79
C LEU A 205 3.16 0.18 -14.86
N ILE A 206 2.13 0.66 -15.57
CA ILE A 206 1.82 2.08 -15.65
C ILE A 206 1.48 2.64 -14.26
N ALA A 207 0.66 1.93 -13.48
CA ALA A 207 0.31 2.32 -12.11
C ALA A 207 1.55 2.40 -11.21
N PHE A 208 2.44 1.42 -11.30
CA PHE A 208 3.72 1.40 -10.58
C PHE A 208 4.58 2.61 -10.93
N VAL A 209 4.78 2.90 -12.22
CA VAL A 209 5.57 4.04 -12.69
C VAL A 209 4.94 5.35 -12.25
N ALA A 210 3.62 5.49 -12.34
CA ALA A 210 2.90 6.67 -11.89
C ALA A 210 3.07 6.90 -10.39
N ALA A 211 2.98 5.84 -9.58
CA ALA A 211 3.21 5.89 -8.14
C ALA A 211 4.66 6.28 -7.83
N TRP A 212 5.64 5.68 -8.50
CA TRP A 212 7.05 6.02 -8.34
C TRP A 212 7.33 7.48 -8.66
N ILE A 213 6.84 8.00 -9.79
CA ILE A 213 6.99 9.42 -10.15
C ILE A 213 6.30 10.31 -9.12
N HIS A 214 5.11 9.94 -8.65
CA HIS A 214 4.38 10.70 -7.64
C HIS A 214 5.16 10.81 -6.32
N VAL A 215 5.65 9.69 -5.80
CA VAL A 215 6.44 9.63 -4.55
C VAL A 215 7.78 10.33 -4.72
N ALA A 216 8.45 10.20 -5.87
CA ALA A 216 9.69 10.93 -6.16
C ALA A 216 9.47 12.45 -6.17
N ARG A 217 8.36 12.91 -6.75
CA ARG A 217 7.98 14.33 -6.71
C ARG A 217 7.66 14.79 -5.29
N GLN A 218 6.94 13.99 -4.51
CA GLN A 218 6.65 14.31 -3.10
C GLN A 218 7.92 14.45 -2.28
N ARG A 219 8.86 13.49 -2.40
CA ARG A 219 10.13 13.50 -1.68
C ARG A 219 11.02 14.68 -2.05
N SER A 220 11.04 15.07 -3.33
CA SER A 220 11.75 16.28 -3.79
C SER A 220 11.04 17.59 -3.39
N GLY A 221 10.08 17.55 -2.45
CA GLY A 221 9.41 18.72 -1.92
C GLY A 221 8.21 19.19 -2.73
N GLY A 222 7.60 18.33 -3.56
CA GLY A 222 6.28 18.50 -4.15
C GLY A 222 5.96 19.94 -4.59
N THR A 223 6.44 20.31 -5.78
CA THR A 223 6.26 21.59 -6.51
C THR A 223 7.36 22.65 -6.34
N SER A 224 8.33 22.55 -7.26
CA SER A 224 9.31 23.54 -7.72
C SER A 224 8.80 25.00 -7.80
N ARG A 225 7.49 25.27 -7.91
CA ARG A 225 6.96 26.64 -8.01
C ARG A 225 6.85 27.39 -6.67
N ARG A 226 6.48 26.71 -5.56
CA ARG A 226 6.32 27.38 -4.25
C ARG A 226 7.67 27.58 -3.55
N ASN A 227 8.60 26.63 -3.72
CA ASN A 227 9.97 26.77 -3.25
C ASN A 227 10.79 27.74 -4.10
N SER A 228 10.53 27.91 -5.41
CA SER A 228 11.18 28.98 -6.18
C SER A 228 10.71 30.36 -5.72
N VAL A 229 9.41 30.54 -5.47
CA VAL A 229 8.91 31.81 -4.90
C VAL A 229 9.43 32.02 -3.49
N LYS A 230 9.51 30.97 -2.66
CA LYS A 230 10.09 31.07 -1.32
C LYS A 230 11.60 31.30 -1.34
N ALA A 231 12.34 30.73 -2.29
CA ALA A 231 13.77 30.96 -2.50
C ALA A 231 14.05 32.33 -3.13
N ILE A 232 13.12 32.88 -3.93
CA ILE A 232 13.16 34.26 -4.40
C ILE A 232 12.85 35.21 -3.24
N ILE A 233 11.85 34.91 -2.42
CA ILE A 233 11.56 35.68 -1.20
C ILE A 233 12.73 35.59 -0.23
N GLU A 234 13.32 34.42 -0.01
CA GLU A 234 14.51 34.23 0.83
C GLU A 234 15.72 34.96 0.24
N ARG A 235 15.97 34.89 -1.08
CA ARG A 235 17.01 35.72 -1.74
C ARG A 235 16.75 37.22 -1.64
N ILE A 236 15.50 37.67 -1.70
CA ILE A 236 15.14 39.08 -1.51
C ILE A 236 15.30 39.45 -0.03
N THR A 237 14.97 38.55 0.89
CA THR A 237 15.10 38.74 2.35
C THR A 237 16.56 38.69 2.80
N ASP A 238 17.40 37.91 2.13
CA ASP A 238 18.84 37.80 2.35
C ASP A 238 19.61 38.93 1.66
N ALA A 239 19.08 39.48 0.56
CA ALA A 239 19.58 40.71 -0.06
C ALA A 239 19.14 41.97 0.70
N LEU A 240 18.10 41.88 1.54
CA LEU A 240 17.85 42.89 2.56
C LEU A 240 18.91 42.72 3.67
N PRO A 241 19.66 43.78 4.03
CA PRO A 241 20.72 43.70 5.03
C PRO A 241 20.09 43.47 6.41
N ARG A 242 19.81 42.21 6.73
CA ARG A 242 19.41 41.80 8.06
C ARG A 242 20.69 41.79 8.89
N ARG A 243 20.92 42.89 9.61
CA ARG A 243 21.96 43.02 10.65
C ARG A 243 21.93 41.78 11.55
N THR A 244 22.78 40.81 11.27
CA THR A 244 23.19 39.77 12.21
C THR A 244 24.32 40.34 13.04
N THR A 245 23.98 41.26 13.94
CA THR A 245 24.88 41.56 15.05
C THR A 245 24.96 40.28 15.90
N PRO A 246 26.15 39.71 16.14
CA PRO A 246 26.29 38.65 17.13
C PRO A 246 25.72 39.16 18.46
N PHE A 247 24.95 38.33 19.15
CA PHE A 247 24.44 38.69 20.48
C PHE A 247 25.63 39.04 21.38
N SER A 248 25.55 40.16 22.08
CA SER A 248 26.64 40.66 22.92
C SER A 248 26.92 39.78 24.13
N SER A 249 25.99 38.88 24.51
CA SER A 249 26.19 37.88 25.56
C SER A 249 25.40 36.59 25.28
N PRO A 250 25.82 35.44 25.87
CA PRO A 250 25.09 34.18 25.80
C PRO A 250 23.67 34.27 26.37
N GLU A 251 23.47 35.10 27.39
CA GLU A 251 22.17 35.31 28.05
C GLU A 251 21.15 35.96 27.12
N ALA A 252 21.59 36.91 26.29
CA ALA A 252 20.73 37.56 25.30
C ALA A 252 20.27 36.58 24.20
N ALA A 253 21.13 35.62 23.84
CA ALA A 253 20.76 34.56 22.90
C ALA A 253 19.76 33.57 23.53
N GLN A 254 19.92 33.26 24.81
CA GLN A 254 19.02 32.37 25.54
C GLN A 254 17.64 33.02 25.76
N PHE A 255 17.60 34.30 26.13
CA PHE A 255 16.35 35.08 26.22
C PHE A 255 15.61 35.14 24.88
N TRP A 256 16.33 35.37 23.77
CA TRP A 256 15.73 35.38 22.44
C TRP A 256 15.18 34.01 22.03
N PHE A 257 15.86 32.93 22.40
CA PHE A 257 15.41 31.55 22.17
C PHE A 257 14.14 31.23 22.98
N GLU A 258 14.10 31.62 24.25
CA GLU A 258 12.93 31.45 25.13
C GLU A 258 11.75 32.30 24.69
N TRP A 259 11.99 33.52 24.21
CA TRP A 259 10.96 34.41 23.65
C TRP A 259 10.28 33.80 22.41
N ARG A 260 11.06 33.17 21.51
CA ARG A 260 10.53 32.50 20.31
C ARG A 260 9.74 31.25 20.63
N ARG A 261 10.14 30.53 21.67
CA ARG A 261 9.56 29.25 22.08
C ARG A 261 8.29 29.44 22.92
N SER A 262 8.17 30.56 23.63
CA SER A 262 7.11 30.79 24.64
C SER A 262 6.03 31.79 24.21
N GLY A 263 6.03 32.23 22.96
CA GLY A 263 4.96 32.98 22.27
C GLY A 263 4.07 33.87 23.15
N LEU A 264 4.31 35.18 23.15
CA LEU A 264 3.42 36.23 23.67
C LEU A 264 3.04 36.21 25.17
N LEU A 265 3.49 35.25 25.98
CA LEU A 265 3.15 35.21 27.41
C LEU A 265 4.07 36.02 28.34
N PHE A 266 5.22 36.50 27.85
CA PHE A 266 6.17 37.24 28.69
C PHE A 266 5.94 38.75 28.91
N PRO A 267 5.28 39.54 28.04
CA PRO A 267 5.08 40.96 28.34
C PRO A 267 4.02 41.21 29.43
N LEU A 268 3.24 40.21 29.86
CA LEU A 268 2.21 40.35 30.89
C LEU A 268 2.72 40.11 32.32
N CYS A 269 3.88 39.50 32.51
CA CYS A 269 4.41 39.17 33.85
C CYS A 269 5.45 40.17 34.39
N ILE A 270 5.74 41.25 33.65
CA ILE A 270 6.66 42.34 34.08
C ILE A 270 5.92 43.69 34.18
N ALA A 271 4.63 43.73 33.84
CA ALA A 271 3.74 44.86 34.15
C ALA A 271 2.88 44.50 35.38
N GLY A 272 3.54 44.40 36.53
CA GLY A 272 2.95 44.18 37.85
C GLY A 272 3.95 44.56 38.93
#